data_AF-A0A317ZBS6-F1
#
_entry.id   AF-A0A317ZBS6-F1
#
_cell.length_a   1.000
_cell.length_b   1.000
_cell.length_c   1.000
_cell.angle_alpha   90.00
_cell.angle_beta   90.00
_cell.angle_gamma   90.00
#
_symmetry.space_group_name_H-M   'P 1'
#
loop_
_entity.id
_entity.type
_entity.pdbx_description
1 polymer ?
#
loop_
_entity_poly.entity_id
_entity_poly.type
_entity_poly.pdbx_seq_one_letter_code
_entity_poly.pdbx_strand_id
1 'polypeptide(L)'
;MTTAIPNCPQCDSEYTYEDGGLYICPMCAYEWTNDTLEAAAEQAVIRDANGNPLQDGDTVSVIRDLKIKGSSQMIKQGTKVKNI
;
A
#
# COMPACT_ATOMS: atom_id res chain seq x y z
N MET A 1 -19.91 0.21 25.51
CA MET A 1 -20.01 0.99 24.27
C MET A 1 -18.62 0.99 23.67
N THR A 2 -18.32 0.05 22.79
CA THR A 2 -16.98 -0.12 22.19
C THR A 2 -16.95 0.66 20.89
N THR A 3 -16.51 1.91 20.95
CA THR A 3 -16.19 2.71 19.77
C THR A 3 -15.04 1.99 19.05
N ALA A 4 -15.29 1.48 17.85
CA ALA A 4 -14.32 0.72 17.08
C ALA A 4 -13.34 1.69 16.41
N ILE A 5 -12.29 2.07 17.15
CA ILE A 5 -11.20 2.93 16.67
C ILE A 5 -10.23 2.03 15.89
N PRO A 6 -9.76 2.43 14.68
CA PRO A 6 -8.85 1.60 13.89
C PRO A 6 -7.50 1.46 14.59
N ASN A 7 -6.87 0.29 14.43
CA ASN A 7 -5.51 0.03 14.90
C ASN A 7 -4.52 0.99 14.25
N CYS A 8 -3.40 1.23 14.92
CA CYS A 8 -2.34 2.08 14.37
C CYS A 8 -1.70 1.47 13.12
N PRO A 9 -1.68 2.15 11.96
CA PRO A 9 -1.08 1.62 10.73
C PRO A 9 0.46 1.50 10.80
N GLN A 10 1.11 2.14 11.77
CA GLN A 10 2.57 2.11 11.94
C GLN A 10 3.04 1.00 12.89
N CYS A 11 2.27 0.69 13.95
CA CYS A 11 2.70 -0.24 15.00
C CYS A 11 1.65 -1.28 15.40
N ASP A 12 0.54 -1.37 14.65
CA ASP A 12 -0.57 -2.31 14.83
C ASP A 12 -1.18 -2.30 16.25
N SER A 13 -0.97 -1.23 17.00
CA SER A 13 -1.45 -1.12 18.38
C SER A 13 -2.94 -0.79 18.44
N GLU A 14 -3.66 -1.51 19.31
CA GLU A 14 -5.09 -1.35 19.57
C GLU A 14 -5.43 -0.15 20.48
N TYR A 15 -4.42 0.50 21.06
CA TYR A 15 -4.57 1.61 22.02
C TYR A 15 -4.67 2.98 21.35
N THR A 16 -5.30 3.05 20.19
CA THR A 16 -5.56 4.31 19.48
C THR A 16 -6.72 5.06 20.11
N TYR A 17 -6.59 6.38 20.19
CA TYR A 17 -7.67 7.26 20.63
C TYR A 17 -7.88 8.37 19.61
N GLU A 18 -9.13 8.83 19.51
CA GLU A 18 -9.49 9.99 18.71
C GLU A 18 -9.54 11.26 19.57
N ASP A 19 -8.96 12.35 19.10
CA ASP A 19 -9.09 13.70 19.66
C ASP A 19 -9.53 14.65 18.54
N GLY A 20 -10.78 15.11 18.59
CA GLY A 20 -11.30 16.12 17.66
C GLY A 20 -11.30 15.73 16.17
N GLY A 21 -11.21 14.44 15.83
CA GLY A 21 -11.11 13.95 14.45
C GLY A 21 -9.69 13.53 14.02
N LEU A 22 -8.71 13.60 14.93
CA LEU A 22 -7.36 13.07 14.76
C LEU A 22 -7.22 11.77 15.55
N TYR A 23 -6.70 10.71 14.93
CA TYR A 23 -6.32 9.47 15.61
C TYR A 23 -4.86 9.57 16.07
N ILE A 24 -4.62 9.31 17.35
CA ILE A 24 -3.28 9.36 17.95
C ILE A 24 -2.94 8.00 18.56
N CYS A 25 -1.72 7.53 18.29
CA CYS A 25 -1.17 6.33 18.90
C CYS A 25 -0.16 6.66 20.01
N PRO A 26 -0.42 6.31 21.28
CA PRO A 26 0.48 6.59 22.41
C PRO A 26 1.76 5.73 22.41
N MET A 27 1.80 4.64 21.63
CA MET A 27 2.95 3.74 21.55
C MET A 27 4.05 4.26 20.62
N CYS A 28 3.67 4.93 19.53
CA CYS A 28 4.61 5.37 18.50
C CYS A 28 4.51 6.87 18.16
N ALA A 29 3.63 7.61 18.85
CA ALA A 29 3.35 9.02 18.59
C ALA A 29 2.97 9.31 17.14
N TYR A 30 2.40 8.33 16.43
CA TYR A 30 1.88 8.53 15.09
C TYR A 30 0.49 9.15 15.18
N GLU A 31 0.26 10.17 14.35
CA GLU A 31 -0.96 10.95 14.29
C GLU A 31 -1.49 10.89 12.86
N TRP A 32 -2.75 10.49 12.68
CA TRP A 32 -3.37 10.36 11.37
C TRP A 32 -4.87 10.66 11.42
N THR A 33 -5.47 10.92 10.27
CA THR A 33 -6.91 11.10 10.10
C THR A 33 -7.48 9.99 9.22
N ASN A 34 -8.82 9.89 9.17
CA ASN A 34 -9.49 8.99 8.22
C ASN A 34 -9.09 9.33 6.77
N ASP A 35 -8.97 10.62 6.47
CA ASP A 35 -8.58 11.13 5.16
C ASP A 35 -7.17 10.66 4.76
N THR A 36 -6.20 10.65 5.68
CA THR A 36 -4.86 10.11 5.40
C THR A 36 -4.84 8.60 5.21
N LEU A 37 -5.75 7.84 5.84
CA LEU A 37 -5.89 6.40 5.58
C LEU A 37 -6.46 6.14 4.19
N GLU A 38 -7.49 6.90 3.79
CA GLU A 38 -8.07 6.82 2.45
C GLU A 38 -7.07 7.26 1.37
N ALA A 39 -6.31 8.33 1.61
CA ALA A 39 -5.25 8.78 0.73
C ALA A 39 -4.09 7.77 0.62
N ALA A 40 -3.73 7.08 1.73
CA ALA A 40 -2.75 6.00 1.70
C ALA A 40 -3.27 4.77 0.94
N ALA A 41 -4.56 4.44 1.07
CA ALA A 41 -5.20 3.38 0.29
C ALA A 41 -5.24 3.73 -1.21
N GLU A 42 -5.47 4.99 -1.57
CA GLU A 42 -5.45 5.45 -2.95
C GLU A 42 -4.02 5.56 -3.53
N GLN A 43 -3.02 5.87 -2.70
CA GLN A 43 -1.61 5.79 -3.09
C GLN A 43 -1.09 4.36 -3.23
N ALA A 44 -1.71 3.40 -2.55
CA ALA A 44 -1.42 1.97 -2.72
C ALA A 44 -1.97 1.41 -4.04
N VAL A 45 -2.74 2.19 -4.81
CA VAL A 45 -3.17 1.81 -6.15
C VAL A 45 -1.96 1.76 -7.08
N ILE A 46 -1.42 0.56 -7.24
CA ILE A 46 -0.34 0.28 -8.20
C ILE A 46 -0.90 0.54 -9.59
N ARG A 47 -0.28 1.44 -10.35
CA ARG A 47 -0.69 1.74 -11.73
C ARG A 47 0.29 1.13 -12.72
N ASP A 48 -0.23 0.60 -13.81
CA ASP A 48 0.60 0.19 -14.94
C ASP A 48 1.20 1.42 -15.66
N ALA A 49 2.17 1.20 -16.55
CA ALA A 49 2.75 2.24 -17.40
C ALA A 49 1.72 3.04 -18.23
N ASN A 50 0.53 2.49 -18.45
CA ASN A 50 -0.58 3.15 -19.15
C ASN A 50 -1.53 3.92 -18.22
N GLY A 51 -1.27 3.95 -16.91
CA GLY A 51 -2.09 4.63 -15.91
C GLY A 51 -3.31 3.86 -15.42
N ASN A 52 -3.46 2.58 -15.82
CA ASN A 52 -4.54 1.73 -15.33
C ASN A 52 -4.24 1.24 -13.90
N PRO A 53 -5.21 1.34 -12.97
CA PRO A 53 -5.07 0.76 -11.63
C PRO A 53 -5.04 -0.77 -11.74
N LEU A 54 -4.04 -1.38 -11.13
CA LEU A 54 -3.83 -2.82 -11.06
C LEU A 54 -4.37 -3.33 -9.73
N GLN A 55 -4.99 -4.51 -9.77
CA GLN A 55 -5.56 -5.18 -8.59
C GLN A 55 -5.00 -6.60 -8.46
N ASP A 56 -5.07 -7.12 -7.25
CA ASP A 56 -4.64 -8.49 -6.95
C ASP A 56 -5.38 -9.49 -7.86
N GLY A 57 -4.63 -10.29 -8.61
CA GLY A 57 -5.18 -11.23 -9.61
C GLY A 57 -5.11 -10.77 -11.06
N ASP A 58 -4.63 -9.56 -11.36
CA ASP A 58 -4.47 -9.08 -12.73
C ASP A 58 -3.23 -9.70 -13.44
N THR A 59 -3.14 -9.54 -14.76
CA THR A 59 -2.05 -10.06 -15.58
C THR A 59 -1.32 -8.91 -16.28
N VAL A 60 -0.14 -8.57 -15.79
CA VAL A 60 0.71 -7.50 -16.34
C VAL A 60 1.74 -8.02 -17.32
N SER A 61 2.13 -7.18 -18.28
CA SER A 61 3.19 -7.47 -19.24
C SER A 61 4.35 -6.50 -19.07
N VAL A 62 5.56 -7.03 -19.03
CA VAL A 62 6.77 -6.22 -18.86
C VAL A 62 7.08 -5.46 -20.15
N ILE A 63 7.00 -4.13 -20.10
CA ILE A 63 7.20 -3.26 -21.28
C ILE A 63 8.67 -2.93 -21.59
N ARG A 64 9.60 -3.15 -20.64
CA ARG A 64 11.03 -2.82 -20.76
C ARG A 64 11.85 -3.90 -20.09
N ASP A 65 13.08 -4.13 -20.54
CA ASP A 65 13.96 -5.08 -19.86
C ASP A 65 14.28 -4.60 -18.43
N LEU A 66 14.13 -5.50 -17.46
CA LEU A 66 14.52 -5.26 -16.07
C LEU A 66 15.69 -6.18 -15.71
N LYS A 67 16.79 -5.55 -15.30
CA LYS A 67 17.92 -6.26 -14.69
C LYS A 67 17.67 -6.44 -13.20
N ILE A 68 17.64 -7.69 -12.75
CA ILE A 68 17.46 -8.01 -11.33
C ILE A 68 18.79 -7.77 -10.60
N LYS A 69 18.77 -6.95 -9.55
CA LYS A 69 19.95 -6.73 -8.71
C LYS A 69 20.20 -7.99 -7.88
N GLY A 70 21.35 -8.64 -8.06
CA GLY A 70 21.75 -9.85 -7.33
C GLY A 70 21.49 -11.18 -8.04
N SER A 71 20.92 -11.16 -9.26
CA SER A 71 20.79 -12.35 -10.12
C SER A 71 21.34 -12.06 -11.51
N SER A 72 21.95 -13.06 -12.15
CA SER A 72 22.45 -12.96 -13.53
C SER A 72 21.33 -13.02 -14.58
N GLN A 73 20.08 -13.21 -14.14
CA GLN A 73 18.91 -13.33 -15.01
C GLN A 73 18.26 -11.96 -15.26
N MET A 74 17.98 -11.66 -16.52
CA MET A 74 17.27 -10.47 -16.97
C MET A 74 15.82 -10.82 -17.31
N ILE A 75 14.87 -10.01 -16.89
CA ILE A 75 13.47 -10.14 -17.31
C ILE A 75 13.34 -9.38 -18.62
N LYS A 76 13.11 -10.11 -19.71
CA LYS A 76 12.97 -9.51 -21.04
C LYS A 76 11.61 -8.83 -21.21
N GLN A 77 11.59 -7.80 -22.03
CA GLN A 77 10.35 -7.20 -22.54
C GLN A 77 9.44 -8.31 -23.12
N GLY A 78 8.16 -8.25 -22.80
CA GLY A 78 7.15 -9.23 -23.21
C GLY A 78 6.89 -10.36 -22.22
N THR A 79 7.63 -10.42 -21.10
CA THR A 79 7.33 -11.38 -20.02
C THR A 79 5.97 -11.06 -19.39
N LYS A 80 5.06 -12.03 -19.38
CA LYS A 80 3.74 -11.91 -18.72
C LYS A 80 3.83 -12.44 -17.30
N VAL A 81 3.45 -11.61 -16.34
CA VAL A 81 3.31 -11.97 -14.93
C VAL A 81 1.82 -12.04 -14.62
N LYS A 82 1.37 -13.17 -14.10
CA LYS A 82 -0.03 -13.43 -13.75
C LYS A 82 -0.16 -13.40 -12.24
N ASN A 83 -1.30 -12.98 -11.71
CA ASN A 83 -1.58 -12.96 -10.27
C ASN A 83 -0.58 -12.04 -9.55
N ILE A 84 -0.56 -10.78 -10.00
CA ILE A 84 0.08 -9.67 -9.26
C ILE A 84 -0.73 -9.34 -8.01
#